data_AF-A0A538TBY1-F1
#
_entry.id   AF-A0A538TBY1-F1
#
_cell.length_a   1.000
_cell.length_b   1.000
_cell.length_c   1.000
_cell.angle_alpha   90.00
_cell.angle_beta   90.00
_cell.angle_gamma   90.00
#
_symmetry.space_group_name_H-M   'P 1'
#
loop_
_entity.id
_entity.type
_entity.pdbx_description
1 polymer ?
#
loop_
_entity_poly.entity_id
_entity_poly.type
_entity_poly.pdbx_seq_one_letter_code
_entity_poly.pdbx_strand_id
1 'polypeptide(L)'
;MVQSTPFGSEFFEPFFRDMIPSYRYREQIPGMGSGFIISPKGYVLTNEHVVSGAEKITVILADGRSFTGKVLGSHPQYDVAIVKIEGENLPVAPLGSSSDLMVGEWAIAIGNPFGFLLNDTQPTVTAGVISATARDIKAGSSSGGIYKNMIQ
;
A
#
# COMPACT_ATOMS: atom_id res chain seq x y z
N MET A 1 1.91 -23.51 -15.57
CA MET A 1 2.12 -23.21 -14.14
C MET A 1 2.67 -21.80 -14.07
N VAL A 2 1.84 -20.81 -13.72
CA VAL A 2 2.29 -19.45 -13.44
C VAL A 2 1.89 -19.19 -12.00
N GLN A 3 2.88 -19.14 -11.12
CA GLN A 3 2.70 -18.85 -9.71
C GLN A 3 2.78 -17.33 -9.60
N SER A 4 1.68 -16.64 -9.92
CA SER A 4 1.56 -15.20 -9.67
C SER A 4 1.29 -15.02 -8.19
N THR A 5 2.25 -14.46 -7.46
CA THR A 5 2.02 -13.91 -6.13
C THR A 5 0.96 -12.80 -6.21
N PRO A 6 0.23 -12.49 -5.11
CA PRO A 6 -0.78 -11.42 -5.11
C PRO A 6 -0.22 -10.02 -5.39
N PHE A 7 1.11 -9.89 -5.35
CA PHE A 7 1.85 -8.67 -5.61
C PHE A 7 2.67 -8.88 -6.88
N GLY A 8 2.17 -8.39 -8.00
CA GLY A 8 2.78 -8.53 -9.33
C GLY A 8 4.08 -7.74 -9.52
N SER A 9 5.06 -7.88 -8.64
CA SER A 9 6.39 -7.28 -8.84
C SER A 9 7.52 -8.16 -8.32
N GLU A 10 8.50 -8.39 -9.19
CA GLU A 10 9.80 -9.03 -8.89
C GLU A 10 10.59 -8.27 -7.79
N PHE A 11 10.21 -7.01 -7.52
CA PHE A 11 10.85 -6.14 -6.53
C PHE A 11 10.57 -6.59 -5.08
N PHE A 12 9.36 -7.06 -4.79
CA PHE A 12 8.95 -7.47 -3.46
C PHE A 12 9.07 -8.99 -3.24
N GLU A 13 9.16 -9.78 -4.31
CA GLU A 13 9.22 -11.25 -4.24
C GLU A 13 10.21 -11.81 -3.20
N PRO A 14 11.47 -11.34 -3.11
CA PRO A 14 12.44 -11.88 -2.17
C PRO A 14 12.07 -11.65 -0.70
N PHE A 15 11.35 -10.56 -0.42
CA PHE A 15 10.91 -10.21 0.94
C PHE A 15 9.70 -11.04 1.37
N PHE A 16 8.76 -11.31 0.46
CA PHE A 16 7.50 -11.99 0.77
C PHE A 16 7.57 -13.52 0.68
N ARG A 17 8.52 -14.08 -0.09
CA ARG A 17 8.62 -15.52 -0.35
C ARG A 17 8.84 -16.35 0.91
N ASP A 18 9.58 -15.83 1.89
CA ASP A 18 9.89 -16.56 3.13
C ASP A 18 8.79 -16.43 4.20
N MET A 19 7.73 -15.66 3.95
CA MET A 19 6.68 -15.37 4.95
C MET A 19 5.34 -16.09 4.70
N ILE A 20 5.09 -16.66 3.51
CA ILE A 20 3.78 -17.24 3.15
C ILE A 20 3.88 -18.76 2.94
N PRO A 21 3.37 -19.61 3.85
CA PRO A 21 3.28 -21.05 3.62
C PRO A 21 2.30 -21.35 2.48
N SER A 22 2.73 -22.19 1.54
CA SER A 22 1.96 -22.55 0.35
C SER A 22 0.76 -23.44 0.68
N TYR A 23 -0.41 -22.84 0.88
CA TYR A 23 -1.69 -23.55 0.89
C TYR A 23 -2.47 -23.26 -0.39
N ARG A 24 -2.73 -24.32 -1.16
CA ARG A 24 -3.63 -24.29 -2.32
C ARG A 24 -5.08 -24.34 -1.82
N TYR A 25 -5.71 -23.17 -1.69
CA TYR A 25 -7.17 -23.07 -1.73
C TYR A 25 -7.53 -21.96 -2.70
N ARG A 26 -8.44 -22.24 -3.64
CA ARG A 26 -9.06 -21.23 -4.52
C ARG A 26 -10.15 -20.53 -3.73
N GLU A 27 -9.78 -19.97 -2.58
CA GLU A 27 -10.52 -18.87 -1.98
C GLU A 27 -10.10 -17.60 -2.74
N GLN A 28 -11.03 -16.67 -2.95
CA GLN A 28 -10.68 -15.34 -3.41
C GLN A 28 -9.83 -14.72 -2.30
N ILE A 29 -8.51 -14.79 -2.44
CA ILE A 29 -7.58 -14.20 -1.47
C ILE A 29 -7.90 -12.71 -1.48
N PRO A 30 -8.36 -12.13 -0.36
CA PRO A 30 -8.61 -10.70 -0.29
C PRO A 30 -7.33 -9.96 -0.69
N GLY A 31 -7.43 -8.98 -1.60
CA GLY A 31 -6.34 -8.05 -1.82
C GLY A 31 -6.03 -7.33 -0.51
N MET A 32 -4.76 -7.34 -0.11
CA MET A 32 -4.31 -6.73 1.14
C MET A 32 -3.32 -5.61 0.86
N GLY A 33 -3.39 -4.56 1.66
CA GLY A 33 -2.52 -3.41 1.52
C GLY A 33 -2.63 -2.50 2.72
N SER A 34 -2.08 -1.30 2.58
CA SER A 34 -2.11 -0.28 3.61
C SER A 34 -2.43 1.07 3.00
N GLY A 35 -2.84 2.00 3.85
CA GLY A 35 -3.14 3.36 3.42
C GLY A 35 -3.17 4.31 4.59
N PHE A 36 -3.18 5.60 4.27
CA PHE A 36 -3.17 6.69 5.25
C PHE A 36 -4.43 7.53 5.07
N ILE A 37 -5.10 7.86 6.18
CA ILE A 37 -6.17 8.85 6.15
C ILE A 37 -5.53 10.23 6.07
N ILE A 38 -5.73 10.93 4.96
CA ILE A 38 -5.11 12.24 4.68
C ILE A 38 -6.05 13.42 4.91
N SER A 39 -7.30 13.15 5.32
CA SER A 39 -8.30 14.18 5.60
C SER A 39 -9.30 13.74 6.67
N PRO A 40 -9.75 14.63 7.56
CA PRO A 40 -10.85 14.35 8.49
C PRO A 40 -12.15 13.96 7.78
N LYS A 41 -12.28 14.31 6.50
CA LYS A 41 -13.41 13.91 5.63
C LYS A 41 -13.38 12.43 5.24
N GLY A 42 -12.38 11.66 5.66
CA GLY A 42 -12.27 10.23 5.38
C GLY A 42 -11.68 9.89 4.02
N TYR A 43 -10.76 10.70 3.50
CA TYR A 43 -9.98 10.34 2.32
C TYR A 43 -8.77 9.50 2.72
N VAL A 44 -8.69 8.30 2.17
CA VAL A 44 -7.60 7.33 2.36
C VAL A 44 -6.76 7.30 1.10
N LEU A 45 -5.47 7.59 1.25
CA LEU A 45 -4.46 7.44 0.21
C LEU A 45 -3.86 6.03 0.29
N THR A 46 -3.85 5.31 -0.83
CA THR A 46 -3.29 3.95 -0.93
C THR A 46 -2.74 3.73 -2.34
N ASN A 47 -2.24 2.53 -2.63
CA ASN A 47 -1.77 2.18 -3.95
C ASN A 47 -2.92 1.81 -4.90
N GLU A 48 -2.72 2.04 -6.20
CA GLU A 48 -3.71 1.66 -7.21
C GLU A 48 -3.83 0.14 -7.30
N HIS A 49 -2.72 -0.58 -7.29
CA HIS A 49 -2.72 -2.04 -7.37
C HIS A 49 -3.43 -2.71 -6.18
N VAL A 50 -3.54 -2.02 -5.03
CA VAL A 50 -4.25 -2.54 -3.84
C VAL A 50 -5.77 -2.53 -4.06
N VAL A 51 -6.29 -1.56 -4.80
CA VAL A 51 -7.73 -1.38 -5.02
C VAL A 51 -8.20 -1.89 -6.38
N SER A 52 -7.27 -2.20 -7.28
CA SER A 52 -7.56 -2.61 -8.65
C SER A 52 -8.37 -3.91 -8.69
N GLY A 53 -9.50 -3.91 -9.39
CA GLY A 53 -10.38 -5.08 -9.51
C GLY A 53 -11.12 -5.50 -8.23
N ALA A 54 -11.05 -4.71 -7.15
CA ALA A 54 -11.74 -5.02 -5.91
C ALA A 54 -13.26 -4.81 -6.03
N GLU A 55 -14.05 -5.86 -5.78
CA GLU A 55 -15.52 -5.76 -5.71
C GLU A 55 -16.00 -5.00 -4.46
N LYS A 56 -15.27 -5.17 -3.35
CA LYS A 56 -15.54 -4.53 -2.07
C LYS A 56 -14.23 -4.13 -1.40
N ILE A 57 -14.19 -2.91 -0.89
CA ILE A 57 -13.07 -2.40 -0.10
C ILE A 57 -13.53 -2.26 1.34
N THR A 58 -12.75 -2.81 2.26
CA THR A 58 -12.93 -2.65 3.71
C THR A 58 -11.67 -2.01 4.27
N VAL A 59 -11.80 -0.88 4.95
CA VAL A 59 -10.70 -0.20 5.63
C VAL A 59 -10.81 -0.49 7.11
N ILE A 60 -9.76 -1.08 7.68
CA ILE A 60 -9.67 -1.42 9.10
C ILE A 60 -8.59 -0.53 9.71
N LEU A 61 -8.95 0.21 10.76
CA LEU A 61 -8.03 1.09 11.47
C LEU A 61 -7.26 0.31 12.54
N ALA A 62 -6.13 0.87 12.98
CA ALA A 62 -5.32 0.27 14.05
C ALA A 62 -6.09 0.11 15.37
N ASP A 63 -7.11 0.95 15.61
CA ASP A 63 -8.02 0.88 16.77
C ASP A 63 -9.14 -0.17 16.62
N GLY A 64 -9.15 -0.92 15.51
CA GLY A 64 -10.10 -2.00 15.23
C GLY A 64 -11.40 -1.56 14.56
N ARG A 65 -11.65 -0.25 14.39
CA ARG A 65 -12.83 0.22 13.64
C ARG A 65 -12.75 -0.20 12.17
N SER A 66 -13.89 -0.59 11.60
CA SER A 66 -14.00 -1.08 10.22
C SER A 66 -15.00 -0.26 9.43
N PHE A 67 -14.64 0.08 8.20
CA PHE A 67 -15.42 0.95 7.32
C PHE A 67 -15.50 0.37 5.91
N THR A 68 -16.66 0.50 5.27
CA THR A 68 -16.78 0.24 3.84
C THR A 68 -16.14 1.40 3.07
N GLY A 69 -15.18 1.08 2.21
CA GLY A 69 -14.50 2.03 1.35
C GLY A 69 -15.12 2.12 -0.04
N LYS A 70 -15.11 3.32 -0.63
CA LYS A 70 -15.45 3.56 -2.03
C LYS A 70 -14.27 4.21 -2.76
N VAL A 71 -13.80 3.63 -3.86
CA VAL A 71 -12.78 4.27 -4.70
C VAL A 71 -13.36 5.56 -5.29
N LEU A 72 -12.70 6.70 -5.05
CA LEU A 72 -13.04 7.98 -5.68
C LEU A 72 -12.28 8.19 -6.99
N GLY A 73 -11.06 7.66 -7.08
CA GLY A 73 -10.23 7.71 -8.26
C GLY A 73 -8.89 7.03 -8.04
N SER A 74 -8.24 6.68 -9.15
CA SER A 74 -6.90 6.08 -9.14
C SER A 74 -6.09 6.56 -10.34
N HIS A 75 -4.77 6.40 -10.26
CA HIS A 75 -3.83 6.77 -11.31
C HIS A 75 -2.79 5.65 -11.50
N PRO A 76 -3.01 4.72 -12.45
CA PRO A 76 -2.16 3.53 -12.62
C PRO A 76 -0.67 3.84 -12.83
N GLN A 77 -0.33 4.90 -13.58
CA GLN A 77 1.07 5.26 -13.86
C GLN A 77 1.88 5.64 -12.59
N TYR A 78 1.22 6.18 -11.57
CA TYR A 78 1.87 6.56 -10.31
C TYR A 78 1.56 5.57 -9.20
N ASP A 79 0.77 4.52 -9.48
CA ASP A 79 0.28 3.55 -8.51
C ASP A 79 -0.34 4.19 -7.26
N VAL A 80 -1.22 5.17 -7.47
CA VAL A 80 -1.94 5.89 -6.39
C VAL A 80 -3.44 5.77 -6.56
N ALA A 81 -4.15 5.59 -5.45
CA ALA A 81 -5.61 5.66 -5.39
C ALA A 81 -6.12 6.40 -4.15
N ILE A 82 -7.31 6.98 -4.28
CA ILE A 82 -8.07 7.58 -3.18
C ILE A 82 -9.33 6.75 -2.92
N VAL A 83 -9.49 6.34 -1.66
CA VAL A 83 -10.68 5.66 -1.15
C VAL A 83 -11.39 6.58 -0.16
N LYS A 84 -12.72 6.68 -0.24
CA LYS A 84 -13.57 7.38 0.71
C LYS A 84 -14.14 6.41 1.73
N ILE A 85 -14.06 6.78 3.01
CA ILE A 85 -14.79 6.15 4.12
C ILE A 85 -15.64 7.19 4.84
N GLU A 86 -16.73 6.76 5.48
CA GLU A 86 -17.56 7.59 6.34
C GLU A 86 -17.27 7.26 7.80
N GLY A 87 -16.76 8.21 8.56
CA GLY A 87 -16.43 8.03 9.97
C GLY A 87 -16.05 9.33 10.66
N GLU A 88 -16.13 9.33 11.99
CA GLU A 88 -15.80 10.48 12.84
C GLU A 88 -14.52 10.20 13.65
N ASN A 89 -13.85 11.25 14.12
CA ASN A 89 -12.61 11.14 14.92
C ASN A 89 -11.58 10.20 14.26
N LEU A 90 -11.35 10.43 12.97
CA LEU A 90 -10.41 9.65 12.17
C LEU A 90 -8.97 10.09 12.46
N PRO A 91 -8.01 9.17 12.61
CA PRO A 91 -6.59 9.51 12.79
C PRO A 91 -6.01 9.99 11.45
N VAL A 92 -5.82 11.30 11.31
CA VAL A 92 -5.33 11.91 10.07
C VAL A 92 -3.80 12.02 10.09
N ALA A 93 -3.15 11.46 9.07
CA ALA A 93 -1.76 11.69 8.75
C ALA A 93 -1.65 12.97 7.89
N PRO A 94 -1.07 14.07 8.40
CA PRO A 94 -0.85 15.27 7.61
C PRO A 94 0.18 15.00 6.51
N LEU A 95 -0.06 15.57 5.33
CA LEU A 95 0.89 15.51 4.22
C LEU A 95 1.98 16.58 4.39
N GLY A 96 3.23 16.16 4.21
CA GLY A 96 4.39 17.06 4.14
C GLY A 96 4.76 17.44 2.70
N SER A 97 5.81 18.24 2.56
CA SER A 97 6.46 18.48 1.26
C SER A 97 7.54 17.42 1.02
N SER A 98 7.73 17.02 -0.24
CA SER A 98 8.83 16.16 -0.66
C SER A 98 9.89 16.88 -1.50
N SER A 99 9.72 18.18 -1.75
CA SER A 99 10.55 18.97 -2.68
C SER A 99 11.99 19.21 -2.23
N ASP A 100 12.21 19.16 -0.92
CA ASP A 100 13.46 19.50 -0.23
C ASP A 100 14.09 18.30 0.48
N LEU A 101 13.58 17.09 0.23
CA LEU A 101 14.14 15.86 0.80
C LEU A 101 15.58 15.64 0.36
N MET A 102 16.42 15.26 1.30
CA MET A 102 17.84 14.98 1.07
C MET A 102 18.15 13.50 1.28
N VAL A 103 19.04 12.97 0.43
CA VAL A 103 19.62 11.64 0.64
C VAL A 103 20.36 11.61 1.98
N GLY A 104 20.08 10.61 2.80
CA GLY A 104 20.60 10.45 4.16
C GLY A 104 19.64 10.92 5.26
N GLU A 105 18.55 11.60 4.93
CA GLU A 105 17.52 11.92 5.92
C GLU A 105 16.84 10.68 6.46
N TRP A 106 16.48 10.71 7.74
CA TRP A 106 15.75 9.63 8.38
C TRP A 106 14.35 9.49 7.79
N ALA A 107 13.96 8.26 7.51
CA ALA A 107 12.62 7.91 7.05
C ALA A 107 12.07 6.75 7.88
N ILE A 108 10.75 6.75 8.05
CA ILE A 108 10.00 5.66 8.66
C ILE A 108 8.97 5.17 7.66
N ALA A 109 8.97 3.87 7.40
CA ALA A 109 7.94 3.19 6.62
C ALA A 109 6.95 2.52 7.59
N ILE A 110 5.66 2.76 7.37
CA ILE A 110 4.57 2.20 8.18
C ILE A 110 3.62 1.45 7.26
N GLY A 111 3.27 0.21 7.63
CA GLY A 111 2.32 -0.59 6.86
C GLY A 111 1.93 -1.88 7.58
N ASN A 112 0.86 -2.50 7.12
CA ASN A 112 0.36 -3.77 7.63
C ASN A 112 -0.09 -4.69 6.48
N PRO A 113 0.85 -5.27 5.71
CA PRO A 113 0.52 -6.08 4.55
C PRO A 113 -0.11 -7.44 4.90
N PHE A 114 -0.13 -7.84 6.18
CA PHE A 114 -0.62 -9.14 6.65
C PHE A 114 -1.68 -9.06 7.75
N GLY A 115 -2.13 -7.87 8.13
CA GLY A 115 -2.93 -7.68 9.34
C GLY A 115 -4.25 -8.45 9.34
N PHE A 116 -4.89 -8.55 8.18
CA PHE A 116 -6.10 -9.35 8.03
C PHE A 116 -5.85 -10.86 8.20
N LEU A 117 -4.71 -11.38 7.71
CA LEU A 117 -4.37 -12.81 7.81
C LEU A 117 -3.94 -13.21 9.23
N LEU A 118 -3.28 -12.29 9.94
CA LEU A 118 -2.77 -12.53 11.30
C LEU A 118 -3.75 -12.09 12.40
N ASN A 119 -4.92 -11.56 12.01
CA ASN A 119 -5.90 -10.94 12.90
C ASN A 119 -5.28 -9.88 13.82
N ASP A 120 -4.29 -9.15 13.30
CA ASP A 120 -3.55 -8.11 13.98
C ASP A 120 -3.65 -6.80 13.19
N THR A 121 -4.33 -5.81 13.76
CA THR A 121 -4.53 -4.50 13.13
C THR A 121 -3.34 -3.56 13.32
N GLN A 122 -2.36 -3.93 14.13
CA GLN A 122 -1.20 -3.08 14.40
C GLN A 122 -0.27 -3.00 13.17
N PRO A 123 0.16 -1.79 12.78
CA PRO A 123 1.11 -1.66 11.68
C PRO A 123 2.53 -2.02 12.13
N THR A 124 3.28 -2.60 11.20
CA THR A 124 4.73 -2.71 11.29
C THR A 124 5.36 -1.37 10.96
N VAL A 125 6.43 -1.05 11.70
CA VAL A 125 7.22 0.17 11.54
C VAL A 125 8.67 -0.22 11.26
N THR A 126 9.22 0.31 10.17
CA THR A 126 10.63 0.13 9.79
C THR A 126 11.29 1.50 9.68
N ALA A 127 12.46 1.67 10.28
CA ALA A 127 13.26 2.89 10.18
C ALA A 127 14.45 2.70 9.24
N GLY A 128 14.77 3.75 8.48
CA GLY A 128 15.89 3.77 7.55
C GLY A 128 16.26 5.19 7.16
N VAL A 129 16.94 5.33 6.03
CA VAL A 129 17.29 6.63 5.46
C VAL A 129 16.83 6.72 4.01
N ILE A 130 16.54 7.94 3.55
CA ILE A 130 16.31 8.21 2.13
C ILE A 130 17.61 7.90 1.38
N SER A 131 17.56 6.91 0.49
CA SER A 131 18.67 6.48 -0.36
C SER A 131 18.68 7.19 -1.73
N ALA A 132 17.51 7.63 -2.23
CA ALA A 132 17.40 8.41 -3.46
C ALA A 132 16.08 9.20 -3.58
N THR A 133 16.10 10.30 -4.34
CA THR A 133 14.92 11.07 -4.73
C THR A 133 14.78 11.11 -6.26
N ALA A 134 13.58 11.42 -6.76
CA ALA A 134 13.26 11.56 -8.19
C ALA A 134 13.67 10.36 -9.06
N ARG A 135 13.44 9.13 -8.57
CA ARG A 135 13.80 7.90 -9.28
C ARG A 135 12.68 7.44 -10.21
N ASP A 136 13.02 7.20 -11.47
CA ASP A 136 12.15 6.48 -12.39
C ASP A 136 12.49 4.99 -12.36
N ILE A 137 11.55 4.17 -11.91
CA ILE A 137 11.70 2.73 -11.73
C ILE A 137 10.90 2.02 -12.81
N LYS A 138 11.56 1.18 -13.62
CA LYS A 138 10.87 0.28 -14.54
C LYS A 138 10.21 -0.82 -13.71
N ALA A 139 8.89 -0.98 -13.85
CA ALA A 139 8.25 -2.21 -13.40
C ALA A 139 8.86 -3.38 -14.19
N GLY A 140 8.97 -4.56 -13.58
CA GLY A 140 9.71 -5.71 -14.13
C GLY A 140 9.30 -6.09 -15.56
N SER A 141 10.12 -6.91 -16.22
CA SER A 141 10.15 -7.12 -17.68
C SER A 141 8.83 -7.56 -18.36
N SER A 142 7.79 -7.86 -17.59
CA SER A 142 6.45 -8.29 -18.03
C SER A 142 5.38 -7.20 -17.99
N SER A 143 5.61 -6.10 -17.28
CA SER A 143 4.68 -4.96 -17.15
C SER A 143 5.39 -3.71 -17.65
N GLY A 144 5.07 -3.25 -18.87
CA GLY A 144 5.72 -2.10 -19.50
C GLY A 144 5.52 -0.75 -18.81
N GLY A 145 5.17 -0.73 -17.53
CA GLY A 145 4.97 0.47 -16.72
C GLY A 145 6.29 1.04 -16.20
N ILE A 146 6.34 2.36 -16.10
CA ILE A 146 7.43 3.09 -15.44
C ILE A 146 6.80 3.85 -14.28
N TYR A 147 7.18 3.52 -13.06
CA TYR A 147 6.90 4.34 -11.88
C TYR A 147 7.82 5.55 -11.94
N LYS A 148 7.24 6.75 -11.83
CA LYS A 148 7.98 7.98 -11.99
C LYS A 148 8.12 8.72 -10.68
N ASN A 149 9.24 9.43 -10.52
CA ASN A 149 9.47 10.35 -9.41
C ASN A 149 9.37 9.70 -8.01
N MET A 150 9.91 8.50 -7.86
CA MET A 150 9.89 7.74 -6.61
C MET A 150 10.94 8.22 -5.61
N ILE A 151 10.63 8.11 -4.32
CA ILE A 151 11.56 8.21 -3.19
C ILE A 151 11.96 6.79 -2.80
N GLN A 152 13.24 6.57 -2.52
CA GLN A 152 13.82 5.29 -2.11
C GLN A 152 14.71 5.50 -0.90
#